data_AF-A0A2H0N6I1-F1
#
_entry.id   AF-A0A2H0N6I1-F1
#
_cell.length_a   1.000
_cell.length_b   1.000
_cell.length_c   1.000
_cell.angle_alpha   90.00
_cell.angle_beta   90.00
_cell.angle_gamma   90.00
#
_symmetry.space_group_name_H-M   'P 1'
#
loop_
_entity.id
_entity.type
_entity.pdbx_description
1 polymer ?
#
loop_
_entity_poly.entity_id
_entity_poly.type
_entity_poly.pdbx_seq_one_letter_code
_entity_poly.pdbx_strand_id
1 'polypeptide(L)'
;MDNFFGPSLDKNIIEIDLHGIADLHEALLVLEKELFYVSKSQQRYCRVIHGIGSGRLASGVAEALSKNPMVVEFKTEESGGSCLVFL
;
A
#
# COMPACT_ATOMS: atom_id res chain seq x y z
N MET A 1 25.01 10.81 -4.64
CA MET A 1 24.88 9.61 -3.78
C MET A 1 23.40 9.32 -3.70
N ASP A 2 22.90 8.55 -4.66
CA ASP A 2 21.48 8.21 -4.74
C ASP A 2 21.25 6.97 -3.88
N ASN A 3 21.01 7.18 -2.58
CA ASN A 3 20.58 6.11 -1.69
C ASN A 3 19.09 5.81 -1.95
N PHE A 4 18.79 5.22 -3.11
CA PHE A 4 17.54 4.48 -3.31
C PHE A 4 17.65 3.19 -2.51
N PHE A 5 17.33 3.24 -1.22
CA PHE A 5 17.05 2.03 -0.45
C PHE A 5 15.79 1.42 -1.07
N GLY A 6 15.99 0.38 -1.88
CA GLY A 6 14.93 -0.45 -2.41
C GLY A 6 14.13 -1.01 -1.23
N PRO A 7 12.88 -0.59 -1.03
CA PRO A 7 12.02 -1.15 0.02
C PRO A 7 11.63 -2.61 -0.28
N SER A 8 12.03 -3.11 -1.46
CA SER A 8 12.08 -4.52 -1.80
C SER A 8 13.04 -5.37 -0.94
N LEU A 9 13.94 -4.77 -0.17
CA LEU A 9 14.93 -5.48 0.66
C LEU A 9 14.60 -5.56 2.16
N ASP A 10 13.59 -4.82 2.63
CA ASP A 10 13.21 -4.88 4.05
C ASP A 10 12.32 -6.10 4.32
N LYS A 11 12.89 -7.09 5.02
CA LYS A 11 12.17 -8.31 5.41
C LYS A 11 11.16 -8.11 6.54
N ASN A 12 11.15 -6.93 7.18
CA ASN A 12 10.25 -6.60 8.28
C ASN A 12 9.22 -5.53 7.90
N ILE A 13 9.07 -5.25 6.61
CA ILE A 13 8.04 -4.34 6.12
C ILE A 13 6.66 -4.84 6.51
N ILE A 14 5.81 -3.95 7.02
CA ILE A 14 4.41 -4.28 7.26
C ILE A 14 3.71 -4.44 5.92
N GLU A 15 3.02 -5.56 5.73
CA GLU A 15 2.22 -5.84 4.55
C GLU A 15 0.73 -5.70 4.88
N ILE A 16 0.05 -4.84 4.13
CA ILE A 16 -1.40 -4.70 4.13
C ILE A 16 -1.89 -5.51 2.94
N ASP A 17 -2.44 -6.67 3.23
CA ASP A 17 -2.86 -7.60 2.20
C ASP A 17 -4.35 -7.47 1.88
N LEU A 18 -4.63 -7.01 0.66
CA LEU A 18 -5.98 -6.88 0.11
C LEU A 18 -6.25 -7.94 -0.98
N HIS A 19 -5.26 -8.77 -1.34
CA HIS A 19 -5.46 -9.77 -2.38
C HIS A 19 -6.44 -10.84 -1.89
N GLY A 20 -7.53 -11.02 -2.64
CA GLY A 20 -8.60 -11.96 -2.29
C GLY A 20 -9.86 -11.32 -1.70
N ILE A 21 -9.84 -10.01 -1.39
CA ILE A 21 -11.08 -9.29 -1.09
C ILE A 21 -11.78 -8.97 -2.42
N ALA A 22 -12.94 -9.61 -2.63
CA ALA A 22 -13.69 -9.48 -3.88
C ALA A 22 -14.44 -8.14 -3.99
N ASP A 23 -14.87 -7.60 -2.86
CA ASP A 23 -15.58 -6.33 -2.80
C ASP A 23 -14.61 -5.14 -2.64
N LEU A 24 -14.73 -4.16 -3.54
CA LEU A 24 -13.84 -3.00 -3.51
C LEU A 24 -14.03 -2.17 -2.24
N HIS A 25 -15.27 -1.97 -1.79
CA HIS A 25 -15.55 -1.13 -0.64
C HIS A 25 -15.01 -1.76 0.65
N GLU A 26 -15.20 -3.08 0.81
CA GLU A 26 -14.58 -3.85 1.89
C GLU A 26 -13.05 -3.73 1.88
N ALA A 27 -12.41 -3.86 0.71
CA ALA A 27 -10.97 -3.73 0.60
C ALA A 27 -10.47 -2.33 0.99
N LEU A 28 -11.19 -1.28 0.62
CA LEU A 28 -10.84 0.10 0.97
C LEU A 28 -11.02 0.38 2.47
N LEU A 29 -12.04 -0.20 3.11
CA LEU A 29 -12.21 -0.11 4.57
C LEU A 29 -11.06 -0.79 5.32
N VAL A 30 -10.63 -1.97 4.85
CA VAL A 30 -9.46 -2.66 5.40
C VAL A 30 -8.20 -1.82 5.21
N LEU A 31 -7.98 -1.29 4.00
CA LEU A 31 -6.85 -0.41 3.70
C LEU A 31 -6.79 0.79 4.66
N GLU A 32 -7.88 1.52 4.83
CA GLU A 32 -7.92 2.71 5.69
C GLU A 32 -7.64 2.36 7.16
N LYS A 33 -8.27 1.29 7.66
CA LYS A 33 -8.05 0.79 9.01
C LYS A 33 -6.59 0.41 9.26
N GLU A 34 -5.99 -0.36 8.35
CA GLU A 34 -4.60 -0.81 8.51
C GLU A 34 -3.61 0.35 8.37
N LEU A 35 -3.81 1.27 7.41
CA LEU A 35 -3.00 2.49 7.29
C LEU A 35 -3.03 3.32 8.58
N PHE A 36 -4.20 3.42 9.23
CA PHE A 36 -4.30 4.07 10.53
C PHE A 36 -3.41 3.38 11.57
N TYR A 37 -3.45 2.06 11.68
CA TYR A 37 -2.59 1.34 12.63
C TYR A 37 -1.09 1.50 12.30
N VAL A 38 -0.72 1.43 11.02
CA VAL A 38 0.68 1.64 10.62
C VAL A 38 1.13 3.06 10.94
N SER A 39 0.30 4.08 10.71
CA SER A 39 0.62 5.49 11.05
C SER A 39 0.82 5.74 12.55
N LYS A 40 0.26 4.89 13.41
CA LYS A 40 0.45 4.94 14.87
C LYS A 40 1.66 4.14 15.34
N SER A 41 2.25 3.35 14.46
CA SER A 41 3.46 2.57 14.73
C SER A 41 4.73 3.43 14.56
N GLN A 42 5.90 2.85 14.79
CA GLN A 42 7.19 3.50 14.47
C GLN A 42 7.61 3.30 13.00
N GLN A 43 6.79 2.62 12.19
CA GLN A 43 7.09 2.39 10.77
C GLN A 43 6.77 3.62 9.93
N ARG A 44 7.60 3.86 8.91
CA ARG A 44 7.47 5.01 8.00
C ARG A 44 6.93 4.63 6.62
N TYR A 45 6.80 3.33 6.36
CA TYR A 45 6.27 2.81 5.12
C TYR A 45 5.68 1.42 5.34
N CYS A 46 4.81 1.01 4.42
CA CYS A 46 4.23 -0.32 4.34
C CYS A 46 4.09 -0.74 2.87
N ARG A 47 3.89 -2.04 2.64
CA ARG A 47 3.53 -2.58 1.33
C ARG A 47 2.03 -2.87 1.32
N VAL A 48 1.32 -2.34 0.34
CA VAL A 48 -0.08 -2.69 0.09
C VAL A 48 -0.12 -3.67 -1.08
N ILE A 49 -0.63 -4.88 -0.84
CA ILE A 49 -0.76 -5.93 -1.84
C ILE A 49 -2.21 -5.91 -2.34
N HIS A 50 -2.42 -5.59 -3.62
CA HIS A 50 -3.75 -5.53 -4.22
C HIS A 50 -3.97 -6.60 -5.30
N GLY A 51 -3.00 -7.52 -5.44
CA GLY A 51 -3.01 -8.58 -6.45
C GLY A 51 -2.52 -8.09 -7.82
N ILE A 52 -2.11 -9.06 -8.66
CA ILE A 52 -1.51 -8.80 -9.98
C ILE A 52 -2.55 -8.23 -10.94
N GLY A 53 -2.28 -7.04 -11.46
CA GLY A 53 -3.02 -6.42 -12.57
C GLY A 53 -3.47 -4.99 -12.28
N SER A 54 -3.81 -4.25 -13.34
CA SER A 54 -4.34 -2.88 -13.28
C SER A 54 -5.87 -2.82 -13.08
N GLY A 55 -6.43 -3.83 -12.41
CA GLY A 55 -7.86 -4.01 -12.24
C GLY A 55 -8.52 -2.98 -11.32
N ARG A 56 -9.84 -3.13 -11.10
CA ARG A 56 -10.64 -2.22 -10.26
C ARG A 56 -10.04 -2.01 -8.87
N LEU A 57 -9.48 -3.05 -8.26
CA LEU A 57 -8.86 -2.98 -6.94
C LEU A 57 -7.60 -2.11 -6.97
N ALA A 58 -6.69 -2.30 -7.93
CA ALA A 58 -5.49 -1.48 -8.07
C ALA A 58 -5.83 0.00 -8.29
N SER A 59 -6.79 0.31 -9.17
CA SER A 59 -7.23 1.69 -9.40
C SER A 59 -7.89 2.30 -8.16
N GLY A 60 -8.76 1.55 -7.48
CA GLY A 60 -9.42 2.03 -6.26
C GLY A 60 -8.45 2.26 -5.11
N VAL A 61 -7.47 1.37 -4.93
CA VAL A 61 -6.39 1.53 -3.95
C VAL A 61 -5.56 2.77 -4.27
N ALA A 62 -5.13 2.95 -5.52
CA ALA A 62 -4.36 4.13 -5.91
C ALA A 62 -5.15 5.44 -5.69
N GLU A 63 -6.45 5.45 -6.02
CA GLU A 63 -7.32 6.60 -5.77
C GLU A 63 -7.46 6.88 -4.27
N ALA A 64 -7.70 5.85 -3.45
CA ALA A 64 -7.81 5.98 -2.01
C ALA A 64 -6.51 6.50 -1.37
N LEU A 65 -5.36 5.96 -1.76
CA LEU A 65 -4.05 6.41 -1.30
C LEU A 65 -3.78 7.87 -1.66
N SER A 66 -4.16 8.30 -2.88
CA SER A 66 -3.96 9.68 -3.33
C SER A 66 -4.76 10.72 -2.53
N LYS A 67 -5.82 10.28 -1.84
CA LYS A 67 -6.70 11.14 -1.03
C LYS A 67 -6.46 10.98 0.48
N ASN A 68 -5.65 10.01 0.90
CA ASN A 68 -5.47 9.69 2.30
C ASN A 68 -4.48 10.66 2.96
N PRO A 69 -4.88 11.42 4.00
CA PRO A 69 -4.01 12.42 4.63
C PRO A 69 -2.82 11.83 5.39
N MET A 70 -2.83 10.52 5.65
CA MET A 70 -1.72 9.80 6.28
C MET A 70 -0.67 9.35 5.26
N VAL A 71 -0.92 9.50 3.96
CA VAL A 71 -0.01 9.04 2.90
C VAL A 71 0.76 10.23 2.34
N VAL A 72 2.08 10.17 2.40
CA VAL A 72 2.98 11.18 1.84
C VAL A 72 3.22 10.91 0.35
N GLU A 73 3.50 9.66 0.00
CA GLU A 73 3.79 9.21 -1.36
C GLU A 73 3.47 7.72 -1.48
N PHE A 74 3.12 7.24 -2.67
CA PHE A 74 3.09 5.80 -2.95
C PHE A 74 3.72 5.49 -4.31
N LYS A 75 4.33 4.30 -4.42
CA LYS A 75 4.98 3.82 -5.64
C LYS A 75 4.54 2.39 -5.94
N THR A 76 3.92 2.18 -7.09
CA THR A 76 3.58 0.84 -7.57
C THR A 76 4.86 0.07 -7.91
N GLU A 77 4.96 -1.18 -7.47
CA GLU A 77 6.08 -2.05 -7.83
C GLU A 77 6.01 -2.44 -9.32
N GLU A 78 7.15 -2.74 -9.95
CA GLU A 78 7.21 -3.09 -11.38
C GLU A 78 6.34 -4.31 -11.74
N SER A 79 6.13 -5.21 -10.78
CA SER A 79 5.26 -6.38 -10.92
C SER A 79 3.77 -6.03 -11.07
N GLY A 80 3.37 -4.81 -10.65
CA GLY A 80 1.99 -4.36 -10.65
C GLY A 80 1.08 -5.11 -9.67
N GLY A 81 1.64 -5.89 -8.74
CA GLY A 81 0.89 -6.67 -7.74
C GLY A 81 0.70 -5.95 -6.39
N SER A 82 1.46 -4.88 -6.19
CA SER A 82 1.58 -4.17 -4.92
C SER A 82 2.06 -2.74 -5.16
N CYS A 83 1.89 -1.92 -4.13
CA CYS A 83 2.54 -0.62 -4.04
C CYS A 83 3.20 -0.45 -2.68
N LEU A 84 4.30 0.30 -2.67
CA LEU A 84 4.87 0.80 -1.44
C LEU A 84 4.20 2.12 -1.09
N VAL A 85 3.83 2.28 0.18
CA VAL A 85 3.17 3.47 0.70
C VAL A 85 4.02 4.06 1.80
N PHE A 86 4.37 5.34 1.67
CA PHE A 86 5.07 6.14 2.67
C PHE A 86 4.06 6.95 3.49
N LEU A 87 4.22 6.93 4.81
CA LEU A 87 3.33 7.59 5.78
C LEU A 87 3.99 8.80 6.45
#